data_AF-A0A7K8TKX2-F1
#
_entry.id   AF-A0A7K8TKX2-F1
#
_cell.length_a   1.000
_cell.length_b   1.000
_cell.length_c   1.000
_cell.angle_alpha   90.00
_cell.angle_beta   90.00
_cell.angle_gamma   90.00
#
_symmetry.space_group_name_H-M   'P 1'
#
loop_
_entity.id
_entity.type
_entity.pdbx_description
1 polymer ?
#
loop_
_entity_poly.entity_id
_entity_poly.type
_entity_poly.pdbx_seq_one_letter_code
_entity_poly.pdbx_strand_id
1 'polypeptide(L)'
;QELGTLGFECTLEEVDLEDITKNQINTIKACTSEDPGVKKNKNIKFQHHIFMEQPKCLQGIYEDLHTYRAELRSFNDQKVLATIDEMMKVRIS
;
A
#
# COMPACT_ATOMS: atom_id res chain seq x y z
N GLN A 1 22.34 -16.67 1.64
CA GLN A 1 21.17 -16.79 0.75
C GLN A 1 20.59 -15.39 0.65
N GLU A 2 20.98 -14.65 -0.38
CA GLU A 2 20.55 -13.26 -0.58
C GLU A 2 19.09 -13.26 -0.98
N LEU A 3 18.26 -12.84 -0.03
CA LEU A 3 16.82 -12.66 -0.17
C LEU A 3 16.59 -11.24 -0.67
N GLY A 4 16.83 -10.97 -1.94
CA GLY A 4 16.69 -9.61 -2.43
C GLY A 4 17.29 -9.39 -3.79
N THR A 5 16.51 -9.73 -4.82
CA THR A 5 16.38 -9.03 -6.10
C THR A 5 15.69 -10.01 -7.04
N LEU A 6 14.69 -9.53 -7.76
CA LEU A 6 13.99 -10.28 -8.81
C LEU A 6 14.90 -10.56 -10.03
N GLY A 7 16.23 -10.73 -9.84
CA GLY A 7 17.21 -10.82 -10.92
C GLY A 7 17.48 -9.49 -11.63
N PHE A 8 17.04 -8.37 -11.05
CA PHE A 8 17.28 -7.03 -11.57
C PHE A 8 18.24 -6.29 -10.63
N GLU A 9 19.43 -6.00 -11.13
CA GLU A 9 20.43 -5.16 -10.47
C GLU A 9 20.19 -3.72 -10.94
N CYS A 10 19.33 -2.98 -10.23
CA CYS A 10 19.10 -1.56 -10.49
C CYS A 10 19.89 -0.73 -9.48
N THR A 11 20.57 0.34 -9.93
CA THR A 11 21.16 1.33 -9.03
C THR A 11 20.12 2.35 -8.56
N LEU A 12 20.39 3.09 -7.48
CA LEU A 12 19.47 4.13 -7.00
C LEU A 12 19.24 5.23 -8.04
N GLU A 13 20.17 5.45 -8.97
CA GLU A 13 20.01 6.38 -10.08
C GLU A 13 19.07 5.85 -11.18
N GLU A 14 18.92 4.52 -11.30
CA GLU A 14 18.06 3.86 -12.28
C GLU A 14 16.63 3.65 -11.78
N VAL A 15 16.42 3.75 -10.46
CA VAL A 15 15.11 3.60 -9.83
C VAL A 15 14.31 4.89 -9.99
N ASP A 16 13.17 4.79 -10.68
CA ASP A 16 12.16 5.82 -10.64
C ASP A 16 11.50 5.87 -9.25
N LEU A 17 11.65 7.01 -8.57
CA LEU A 17 11.09 7.26 -7.24
C LEU A 17 9.69 7.90 -7.32
N GLU A 18 9.12 8.06 -8.51
CA GLU A 18 7.77 8.58 -8.67
C GLU A 18 6.73 7.60 -8.10
N ASP A 19 5.93 8.13 -7.17
CA ASP A 19 4.73 7.45 -6.71
C ASP A 19 3.62 7.57 -7.76
N ILE A 20 3.37 6.46 -8.45
CA ILE A 20 2.33 6.37 -9.48
C ILE A 20 0.90 6.48 -8.92
N THR A 21 0.69 6.33 -7.59
CA THR A 21 -0.63 6.46 -6.96
C THR A 21 -0.82 7.78 -6.23
N LYS A 22 0.13 8.73 -6.34
CA LYS A 22 0.12 10.05 -5.67
C LYS A 22 -1.16 10.88 -5.84
N ASN A 23 -1.92 10.66 -6.92
CA ASN A 23 -3.16 11.37 -7.23
C ASN A 23 -4.43 10.69 -6.67
N GLN A 24 -4.28 9.56 -5.98
CA GLN A 24 -5.36 8.76 -5.40
C GLN A 24 -5.45 9.03 -3.89
N ILE A 25 -6.14 8.14 -3.15
CA ILE A 25 -6.12 8.17 -1.68
C ILE A 25 -4.67 8.11 -1.23
N ASN A 26 -4.26 9.01 -0.32
CA ASN A 26 -2.96 8.89 0.34
C ASN A 26 -3.01 7.71 1.31
N THR A 27 -2.77 6.50 0.79
CA THR A 27 -2.85 5.23 1.52
C THR A 27 -1.90 5.23 2.71
N ILE A 28 -0.71 5.81 2.57
CA ILE A 28 0.25 5.94 3.67
C ILE A 28 -0.38 6.69 4.84
N LYS A 29 -0.98 7.85 4.60
CA LYS A 29 -1.64 8.65 5.64
C LYS A 29 -2.90 8.00 6.19
N ALA A 30 -3.67 7.30 5.35
CA ALA A 30 -4.86 6.58 5.80
C ALA A 30 -4.50 5.36 6.68
N CYS A 31 -3.39 4.69 6.38
CA CYS A 31 -2.92 3.50 7.08
C CYS A 31 -1.97 3.79 8.25
N THR A 32 -1.43 5.01 8.35
CA THR A 32 -0.58 5.43 9.46
C THR A 32 -1.34 6.37 10.39
N SER A 33 -1.18 6.17 11.69
CA SER A 33 -1.68 7.14 12.67
C SER A 33 -0.78 8.37 12.65
N GLU A 34 -1.05 9.35 11.79
CA GLU A 34 -0.56 10.71 12.03
C GLU A 34 -1.22 11.19 13.35
N ASP A 35 -0.53 11.06 14.48
CA ASP A 35 -0.91 11.77 15.70
C ASP A 35 0.11 12.88 15.97
N PRO A 36 -0.11 14.11 15.46
CA PRO A 36 0.76 15.25 15.75
C PRO A 36 0.66 15.73 17.21
N GLY A 37 -0.13 15.07 18.08
CA GLY A 37 -0.48 15.61 19.38
C GLY A 37 -1.02 14.59 20.38
N VAL A 38 -0.31 13.48 20.61
CA VAL A 38 -0.58 12.56 21.74
C VAL A 38 -0.25 13.22 23.09
N LYS A 39 -0.95 14.31 23.44
CA LYS A 39 -1.14 14.70 24.84
C LYS A 39 -2.30 13.88 25.38
N LYS A 40 -1.95 12.80 26.08
CA LYS A 40 -2.65 12.20 27.23
C LYS A 40 -4.20 12.26 27.17
N ASN A 41 -4.82 11.31 26.45
CA ASN A 41 -6.04 10.59 26.85
C ASN A 41 -6.28 9.45 25.85
N LYS A 42 -5.50 8.37 26.03
CA LYS A 42 -5.11 7.42 24.97
C LYS A 42 -6.14 6.35 24.57
N ASN A 43 -7.26 6.16 25.27
CA ASN A 43 -8.09 4.97 25.03
C ASN A 43 -9.35 5.20 24.17
N ILE A 44 -10.00 6.38 24.26
CA ILE A 44 -11.31 6.59 23.60
C ILE A 44 -11.17 7.11 22.16
N LYS A 45 -10.22 8.01 21.89
CA LYS A 45 -9.97 8.53 20.53
C LYS A 45 -9.28 7.52 19.61
N PHE A 46 -8.43 6.65 20.17
CA PHE A 46 -7.67 5.66 19.42
C PHE A 46 -8.59 4.63 18.76
N GLN A 47 -9.63 4.18 19.46
CA GLN A 47 -10.64 3.27 18.89
C GLN A 47 -11.42 3.90 17.74
N HIS A 48 -11.86 5.16 17.86
CA HIS A 48 -12.66 5.81 16.81
C HIS A 48 -11.84 6.12 15.55
N HIS A 49 -10.57 6.53 15.70
CA HIS A 49 -9.67 6.79 14.57
C HIS A 49 -9.30 5.49 13.83
N ILE A 50 -9.02 4.41 14.56
CA ILE A 50 -8.83 3.08 13.95
C ILE A 50 -10.09 2.66 13.19
N PHE A 51 -11.29 2.84 13.77
CA PHE A 51 -12.54 2.43 13.13
C PHE A 51 -12.87 3.23 11.86
N MET A 52 -12.50 4.51 11.80
CA MET A 52 -12.83 5.39 10.67
C MET A 52 -11.75 5.40 9.58
N GLU A 53 -10.48 5.24 9.93
CA GLU A 53 -9.37 5.23 8.98
C GLU A 53 -9.05 3.83 8.45
N GLN A 54 -9.45 2.74 9.13
CA GLN A 54 -9.32 1.39 8.58
C GLN A 54 -10.04 1.25 7.22
N PRO A 55 -11.32 1.61 7.06
CA PRO A 55 -11.99 1.51 5.76
C PRO A 55 -11.28 2.29 4.65
N LYS A 56 -10.77 3.49 4.95
CA LYS A 56 -10.04 4.32 3.96
C LYS A 56 -8.66 3.76 3.64
N CYS A 57 -7.95 3.24 4.63
CA CYS A 57 -6.68 2.55 4.44
C CYS A 57 -6.86 1.36 3.49
N LEU A 58 -7.88 0.56 3.76
CA LEU A 58 -8.18 -0.63 2.96
C LEU A 58 -8.66 -0.27 1.55
N GLN A 59 -9.45 0.79 1.41
CA GLN A 59 -9.82 1.34 0.11
C GLN A 59 -8.58 1.83 -0.66
N GLY A 60 -7.68 2.58 -0.01
CA GLY A 60 -6.43 3.05 -0.62
C GLY A 60 -5.55 1.89 -1.10
N ILE A 61 -5.35 0.86 -0.26
CA ILE A 61 -4.62 -0.36 -0.64
C ILE A 61 -5.26 -1.01 -1.88
N TYR A 62 -6.59 -1.09 -1.94
CA TYR A 62 -7.28 -1.68 -3.09
C TYR A 62 -7.06 -0.87 -4.38
N GLU A 63 -7.18 0.45 -4.32
CA GLU A 63 -6.94 1.35 -5.46
C GLU A 63 -5.47 1.31 -5.93
N ASP A 64 -4.53 1.26 -4.98
CA ASP A 64 -3.10 1.10 -5.26
C ASP A 64 -2.81 -0.21 -5.99
N LEU A 65 -3.37 -1.33 -5.50
CA LEU A 65 -3.21 -2.64 -6.12
C LEU A 65 -3.74 -2.67 -7.56
N HIS A 66 -4.87 -2.01 -7.86
CA HIS A 66 -5.38 -1.88 -9.23
C HIS A 66 -4.43 -1.12 -10.15
N THR A 67 -3.83 -0.06 -9.63
CA THR A 67 -2.88 0.77 -10.37
C THR A 67 -1.61 -0.02 -10.69
N TYR A 68 -1.00 -0.65 -9.69
CA TYR A 68 0.15 -1.53 -9.91
C TYR A 68 -0.17 -2.70 -10.84
N ARG A 69 -1.38 -3.27 -10.73
CA ARG A 69 -1.80 -4.37 -11.60
C ARG A 69 -1.87 -3.95 -13.07
N ALA A 70 -2.31 -2.73 -13.33
CA ALA A 70 -2.40 -2.17 -14.68
C ALA A 70 -1.01 -1.88 -15.27
N GLU A 71 -0.11 -1.25 -14.49
CA GLU A 71 1.27 -0.98 -14.90
C GLU A 71 2.07 -2.26 -15.16
N LEU A 72 1.86 -3.29 -14.32
CA LEU A 72 2.53 -4.58 -14.45
C LEU A 72 1.88 -5.51 -15.48
N ARG A 73 0.89 -5.07 -16.28
CA ARG A 73 0.13 -5.95 -17.18
C ARG A 73 1.00 -6.73 -18.17
N SER A 74 2.12 -6.16 -18.61
CA SER A 74 3.09 -6.78 -19.52
C SER A 74 4.28 -7.43 -18.79
N PHE A 75 4.25 -7.47 -17.45
CA PHE A 75 5.33 -8.04 -16.65
C PHE A 75 5.38 -9.56 -16.79
N ASN A 76 6.59 -10.09 -16.97
CA ASN A 76 6.79 -11.51 -17.28
C ASN A 76 6.58 -12.44 -16.06
N ASP A 77 6.70 -11.92 -14.84
CA ASP A 77 6.51 -12.73 -13.63
C ASP A 77 5.01 -12.91 -13.30
N GLN A 78 4.45 -14.02 -13.78
CA GLN A 78 3.07 -14.39 -13.52
C GLN A 78 2.77 -14.63 -12.04
N LYS A 79 3.77 -14.97 -11.22
CA LYS A 79 3.58 -15.21 -9.78
C LYS A 79 3.33 -13.89 -9.05
N VAL A 80 4.02 -12.82 -9.43
CA VAL A 80 3.78 -11.46 -8.91
C VAL A 80 2.37 -11.01 -9.28
N LEU A 81 1.97 -11.17 -10.55
CA LEU A 81 0.62 -10.80 -11.00
C LEU A 81 -0.49 -11.57 -10.27
N ALA A 82 -0.33 -12.88 -10.13
CA ALA A 82 -1.29 -13.71 -9.40
C ALA A 82 -1.36 -13.31 -7.91
N THR A 83 -0.25 -12.92 -7.30
CA THR A 83 -0.24 -12.47 -5.91
C THR A 83 -1.01 -11.17 -5.73
N ILE A 84 -0.86 -10.21 -6.64
CA ILE A 84 -1.65 -8.96 -6.65
C ILE A 84 -3.14 -9.28 -6.84
N ASP A 85 -3.47 -10.19 -7.76
CA ASP A 85 -4.86 -10.62 -8.00
C ASP A 85 -5.49 -11.27 -6.76
N GLU A 86 -4.73 -12.08 -6.01
CA GLU A 86 -5.21 -12.65 -4.74
C GLU A 86 -5.36 -11.59 -3.63
N MET A 87 -4.43 -10.64 -3.53
CA MET A 87 -4.54 -9.54 -2.56
C MET A 87 -5.81 -8.70 -2.77
N MET A 88 -6.22 -8.48 -4.04
CA MET A 88 -7.47 -7.78 -4.36
C MET A 88 -8.74 -8.60 -4.06
N LYS A 89 -8.63 -9.94 -3.98
CA LYS A 89 -9.77 -10.81 -3.63
C LYS A 89 -10.04 -10.89 -2.14
N VAL A 90 -9.07 -10.51 -1.29
CA VAL A 90 -9.24 -10.52 0.16
C VAL A 90 -10.34 -9.53 0.53
N ARG A 91 -11.55 -10.05 0.69
CA ARG A 91 -12.69 -9.27 1.18
C ARG A 91 -12.56 -9.09 2.67
N ILE A 92 -12.67 -7.84 3.09
CA ILE A 92 -12.77 -7.48 4.50
C ILE A 92 -14.24 -7.64 4.81
N SER A 93 -14.54 -8.76 5.48
CA SER A 93 -15.88 -9.20 5.83
C SER A 93 -16.33 -8.56 7.13
#